data_AF-A0A7C4UD98-F1
#
_entry.id   AF-A0A7C4UD98-F1
#
_cell.length_a   1.000
_cell.length_b   1.000
_cell.length_c   1.000
_cell.angle_alpha   90.00
_cell.angle_beta   90.00
_cell.angle_gamma   90.00
#
_symmetry.space_group_name_H-M   'P 1'
#
loop_
_entity.id
_entity.type
_entity.pdbx_description
1 polymer ?
#
loop_
_entity_poly.entity_id
_entity_poly.type
_entity_poly.pdbx_seq_one_letter_code
_entity_poly.pdbx_strand_id
1 'polypeptide(L)'
;MQPLFAIDYSLLWVIGGIILLFIGGIGMLVFFSFIRLWVQSLLTGAEISIFNLIGMKLRNVDYGMIVRQKIALVQAGVRVTTEDLEAHYLARGNVPKTATAVIAAHKARMDLPWQTAAAIDLAGRDVLDAVKTSVNPKVIDRPDPSKGR
;
A
#
# COMPACT_ATOMS: atom_id res chain seq x y z
N MET A 1 14.60 63.12 7.79
CA MET A 1 13.79 61.93 8.15
C MET A 1 13.64 61.09 6.90
N GLN A 2 14.50 60.07 6.75
CA GLN A 2 14.49 59.17 5.59
C GLN A 2 13.28 58.21 5.70
N PRO A 3 12.52 57.96 4.63
CA PRO A 3 11.36 57.08 4.69
C PRO A 3 11.83 55.62 4.87
N LEU A 4 11.41 55.03 5.98
CA LEU A 4 11.90 53.75 6.51
C LEU A 4 11.34 52.50 5.80
N PHE A 5 10.58 52.62 4.70
CA PHE A 5 9.90 51.46 4.09
C PHE A 5 9.67 51.62 2.58
N ALA A 6 10.73 51.80 1.79
CA ALA A 6 10.66 51.44 0.38
C ALA A 6 10.77 49.91 0.31
N ILE A 7 9.64 49.21 0.16
CA ILE A 7 9.69 47.79 -0.17
C ILE A 7 10.33 47.71 -1.56
N ASP A 8 11.56 47.23 -1.63
CA ASP A 8 12.27 47.00 -2.88
C ASP A 8 11.48 45.99 -3.71
N TYR A 9 10.77 46.47 -4.74
CA TYR A 9 10.01 45.61 -5.66
C TYR A 9 10.91 44.55 -6.32
N SER A 10 12.20 44.83 -6.50
CA SER A 10 13.21 43.88 -6.95
C SER A 10 13.36 42.68 -5.98
N LEU A 11 13.34 42.93 -4.68
CA LEU A 11 13.41 41.88 -3.65
C LEU A 11 12.18 40.98 -3.68
N LEU A 12 10.99 41.54 -3.92
CA LEU A 12 9.75 40.76 -4.07
C LEU A 12 9.78 39.83 -5.29
N TRP A 13 10.29 40.28 -6.43
CA TRP A 13 10.45 39.43 -7.62
C TRP A 13 11.47 38.30 -7.42
N VAL A 14 12.58 38.57 -6.74
CA VAL A 14 13.59 37.55 -6.41
C VAL A 14 13.00 36.48 -5.47
N ILE A 15 12.29 36.90 -4.42
CA ILE A 15 11.62 35.99 -3.49
C ILE A 15 10.54 35.17 -4.21
N GLY A 16 9.73 35.82 -5.06
CA GLY A 16 8.70 35.14 -5.86
C GLY A 16 9.28 34.10 -6.83
N GLY A 17 10.40 34.42 -7.49
CA GLY A 17 11.13 33.50 -8.37
C GLY A 17 11.67 32.28 -7.63
N ILE A 18 12.24 32.47 -6.44
CA ILE A 18 12.74 31.38 -5.59
C ILE A 18 11.59 30.46 -5.14
N ILE A 19 10.46 31.03 -4.70
CA ILE A 19 9.28 30.26 -4.29
C ILE A 19 8.73 29.43 -5.47
N LEU A 20 8.62 30.03 -6.65
CA LEU A 20 8.14 29.33 -7.85
C LEU A 20 9.08 28.20 -8.26
N LEU A 21 10.40 28.41 -8.20
CA LEU A 21 11.40 27.38 -8.46
C LEU A 21 11.28 26.23 -7.46
N PHE A 22 11.07 26.53 -6.18
CA PHE A 22 10.94 25.54 -5.12
C PHE A 22 9.67 24.70 -5.28
N ILE A 23 8.53 25.34 -5.55
CA ILE A 23 7.26 24.66 -5.83
C ILE A 23 7.35 23.81 -7.11
N GLY A 24 7.96 24.35 -8.17
CA GLY A 24 8.19 23.62 -9.42
C GLY A 24 9.10 22.41 -9.23
N GLY A 25 10.18 22.55 -8.46
CA GLY A 25 11.09 21.46 -8.12
C GLY A 25 10.39 20.34 -7.33
N ILE A 26 9.58 20.68 -6.33
CA ILE A 26 8.76 19.70 -5.59
C ILE A 26 7.77 19.00 -6.53
N GLY A 27 7.09 19.77 -7.39
CA GLY A 27 6.15 19.22 -8.39
C GLY A 27 6.84 18.19 -9.31
N MET A 28 8.05 18.50 -9.76
CA MET A 28 8.84 17.59 -10.60
C MET A 28 9.22 16.30 -9.86
N LEU A 29 9.67 16.40 -8.60
CA LEU A 29 10.00 15.21 -7.79
C LEU A 29 8.80 14.29 -7.59
N VAL A 30 7.62 14.86 -7.34
CA VAL A 30 6.37 14.10 -7.23
C VAL A 30 6.07 13.41 -8.56
N PHE A 31 6.15 14.12 -9.69
CA PHE A 31 5.91 13.56 -11.01
C PHE A 31 6.83 12.36 -11.33
N PHE A 32 8.12 12.46 -11.03
CA PHE A 32 9.05 11.34 -11.20
C PHE A 32 8.70 10.13 -10.33
N SER A 33 8.20 10.34 -9.10
CA SER A 33 7.74 9.25 -8.23
C SER A 33 6.56 8.48 -8.84
N PHE A 34 5.60 9.18 -9.45
CA PHE A 34 4.46 8.57 -10.14
C PHE A 34 4.90 7.71 -11.33
N ILE A 35 5.78 8.25 -12.19
CA ILE A 35 6.31 7.50 -13.34
C ILE A 35 7.05 6.25 -12.88
N ARG A 36 7.89 6.36 -11.85
CA ARG A 36 8.64 5.22 -11.32
C ARG A 36 7.71 4.09 -10.87
N LEU A 37 6.64 4.41 -10.12
CA LEU A 37 5.68 3.41 -9.66
C LEU A 37 4.86 2.80 -10.81
N TRP A 38 4.49 3.62 -11.80
CA TRP A 38 3.78 3.15 -12.99
C TRP A 38 4.63 2.20 -13.83
N VAL A 39 5.91 2.52 -14.06
CA VAL A 39 6.83 1.62 -14.75
C VAL A 39 6.99 0.31 -13.96
N GLN A 40 7.10 0.40 -12.63
CA GLN A 40 7.20 -0.78 -11.78
C GLN A 40 5.96 -1.69 -11.88
N SER A 41 4.74 -1.12 -11.91
CA SER A 41 3.50 -1.90 -12.03
C SER A 41 3.36 -2.55 -13.41
N LEU A 42 3.84 -1.88 -14.47
CA LEU A 42 3.83 -2.41 -15.83
C LEU A 42 4.78 -3.59 -15.99
N LEU A 43 6.03 -3.46 -15.52
CA LEU A 43 7.05 -4.50 -15.63
C LEU A 43 6.72 -5.77 -14.82
N THR A 44 5.88 -5.64 -13.80
CA THR A 44 5.50 -6.76 -12.90
C THR A 44 4.16 -7.39 -13.25
N GLY A 45 3.49 -6.91 -14.30
CA GLY A 45 2.18 -7.40 -14.71
C GLY A 45 1.04 -7.02 -13.76
N ALA A 46 1.25 -6.03 -12.88
CA ALA A 46 0.23 -5.57 -11.95
C ALA A 46 -0.83 -4.66 -12.61
N GLU A 47 -0.61 -4.24 -13.87
CA GLU A 47 -1.61 -3.53 -14.71
C GLU A 47 -2.30 -2.36 -13.98
N ILE A 48 -1.53 -1.47 -13.36
CA ILE A 48 -2.06 -0.24 -12.76
C ILE A 48 -1.88 0.90 -13.76
N SER A 49 -2.99 1.49 -14.22
CA SER A 49 -2.95 2.63 -15.14
C SER A 49 -2.49 3.91 -14.43
N ILE A 50 -1.95 4.86 -15.20
CA ILE A 50 -1.61 6.20 -14.69
C ILE A 50 -2.85 6.90 -14.11
N PHE A 51 -4.01 6.72 -14.74
CA PHE A 51 -5.28 7.26 -14.25
C PHE A 51 -5.66 6.70 -12.89
N ASN A 52 -5.39 5.42 -12.60
CA ASN A 52 -5.63 4.83 -11.28
C ASN A 52 -4.71 5.44 -10.23
N LEU A 53 -3.44 5.71 -10.55
CA LEU A 53 -2.52 6.39 -9.63
C LEU A 53 -3.01 7.80 -9.27
N ILE A 54 -3.46 8.56 -10.27
CA ILE A 54 -4.05 9.89 -10.07
C ILE A 54 -5.34 9.78 -9.26
N GLY A 55 -6.22 8.83 -9.59
CA GLY A 55 -7.47 8.57 -8.87
C GLY A 55 -7.25 8.23 -7.39
N MET A 56 -6.26 7.39 -7.09
CA MET A 56 -5.84 7.08 -5.72
C MET A 56 -5.38 8.34 -4.97
N LYS A 57 -4.58 9.19 -5.63
CA LYS A 57 -4.12 10.45 -5.02
C LYS A 57 -5.29 11.39 -4.68
N LEU A 58 -6.28 11.50 -5.56
CA LEU A 58 -7.49 12.31 -5.33
C LEU A 58 -8.37 11.76 -4.21
N ARG A 59 -8.45 10.44 -4.08
CA ARG A 59 -9.20 9.76 -3.00
C ARG A 59 -8.44 9.67 -1.68
N ASN A 60 -7.27 10.33 -1.56
CA ASN A 60 -6.38 10.27 -0.41
C ASN A 60 -5.97 8.82 -0.03
N VAL A 61 -5.79 7.97 -1.03
CA VAL A 61 -5.27 6.62 -0.88
C VAL A 61 -3.74 6.63 -1.02
N ASP A 62 -3.05 5.86 -0.19
CA ASP A 62 -1.61 5.64 -0.33
C ASP A 62 -1.30 4.74 -1.54
N TYR A 63 -1.19 5.38 -2.71
CA TYR A 63 -0.88 4.74 -3.99
C TYR A 63 0.43 3.94 -3.95
N GLY A 64 1.45 4.39 -3.21
CA GLY A 64 2.73 3.70 -3.13
C GLY A 64 2.61 2.37 -2.39
N MET A 65 1.85 2.34 -1.31
CA MET A 65 1.54 1.12 -0.58
C MET A 65 0.67 0.17 -1.41
N ILE A 66 -0.41 0.66 -2.05
CA ILE A 66 -1.29 -0.17 -2.89
C ILE A 66 -0.52 -0.84 -4.05
N VAL A 67 0.29 -0.07 -4.78
CA VAL A 67 1.10 -0.60 -5.90
C VAL A 67 2.02 -1.73 -5.41
N ARG A 68 2.74 -1.52 -4.30
CA ARG A 68 3.63 -2.55 -3.74
C ARG A 68 2.88 -3.82 -3.32
N GLN A 69 1.73 -3.69 -2.68
CA GLN A 69 0.93 -4.85 -2.28
C GLN A 69 0.34 -5.59 -3.49
N LYS A 70 -0.14 -4.86 -4.52
CA LYS A 70 -0.63 -5.46 -5.76
C LYS A 70 0.47 -6.25 -6.47
N ILE A 71 1.66 -5.68 -6.57
CA ILE A 71 2.83 -6.37 -7.13
C ILE A 71 3.10 -7.66 -6.35
N ALA A 72 3.12 -7.62 -5.02
CA ALA A 72 3.37 -8.80 -4.20
C ALA A 72 2.31 -9.91 -4.41
N LEU A 73 1.03 -9.54 -4.52
CA LEU A 73 -0.08 -10.47 -4.79
C LEU A 73 0.05 -11.11 -6.18
N VAL A 74 0.26 -10.30 -7.22
CA VAL A 74 0.39 -10.77 -8.60
C VAL A 74 1.61 -11.69 -8.76
N GLN A 75 2.74 -11.32 -8.16
CA GLN A 75 3.96 -12.15 -8.16
C GLN A 75 3.79 -13.45 -7.36
N ALA A 76 2.86 -13.50 -6.39
CA ALA A 76 2.48 -14.73 -5.71
C ALA A 76 1.47 -15.59 -6.51
N GLY A 77 1.02 -15.12 -7.68
CA GLY A 77 0.01 -15.78 -8.50
C GLY A 77 -1.44 -15.45 -8.11
N VAL A 78 -1.66 -14.53 -7.17
CA VAL A 78 -2.99 -14.13 -6.72
C VAL A 78 -3.50 -12.99 -7.59
N ARG A 79 -4.67 -13.18 -8.21
CA ARG A 79 -5.33 -12.14 -9.02
C ARG A 79 -6.23 -11.29 -8.12
N VAL A 80 -5.90 -10.00 -8.01
CA VAL A 80 -6.68 -9.00 -7.27
C VAL A 80 -6.75 -7.72 -8.09
N THR A 81 -7.92 -7.09 -8.12
CA THR A 81 -8.11 -5.82 -8.83
C THR A 81 -7.50 -4.65 -8.04
N THR A 82 -7.22 -3.53 -8.72
CA THR A 82 -6.73 -2.35 -7.97
C THR A 82 -7.84 -1.79 -7.08
N GLU A 83 -9.05 -1.85 -7.59
CA GLU A 83 -10.28 -1.38 -6.98
C GLU A 83 -10.56 -2.12 -5.66
N ASP A 84 -10.33 -3.43 -5.60
CA ASP A 84 -10.49 -4.22 -4.37
C ASP A 84 -9.49 -3.81 -3.27
N LEU A 85 -8.24 -3.51 -3.65
CA LEU A 85 -7.22 -3.04 -2.71
C LEU A 85 -7.53 -1.63 -2.19
N GLU A 86 -7.98 -0.76 -3.09
CA GLU A 86 -8.41 0.59 -2.77
C GLU A 86 -9.64 0.60 -1.86
N ALA A 87 -10.65 -0.23 -2.16
CA ALA A 87 -11.85 -0.38 -1.34
C ALA A 87 -11.51 -0.86 0.08
N HIS A 88 -10.62 -1.86 0.21
CA HIS A 88 -10.16 -2.34 1.52
C HIS A 88 -9.43 -1.24 2.31
N TYR A 89 -8.58 -0.45 1.64
CA TYR A 89 -7.90 0.69 2.27
C TYR A 89 -8.88 1.77 2.74
N LEU A 90 -9.83 2.15 1.88
CA LEU A 90 -10.85 3.16 2.19
C LEU A 90 -11.79 2.71 3.31
N ALA A 91 -12.06 1.41 3.41
CA ALA A 91 -12.79 0.79 4.52
C ALA A 91 -11.97 0.74 5.83
N ARG A 92 -10.77 1.34 5.87
CA ARG A 92 -9.82 1.34 7.01
C ARG A 92 -9.24 -0.04 7.33
N GLY A 93 -9.24 -0.96 6.36
CA GLY A 93 -8.61 -2.26 6.48
C GLY A 93 -7.09 -2.23 6.39
N ASN A 94 -6.44 -3.28 6.88
CA ASN A 94 -4.99 -3.44 6.87
C ASN A 94 -4.53 -4.21 5.61
N VAL A 95 -4.44 -3.50 4.49
CA VAL A 95 -4.04 -4.08 3.18
C VAL A 95 -2.73 -4.89 3.26
N PRO A 96 -1.62 -4.41 3.87
CA PRO A 96 -0.38 -5.19 3.94
C PRO A 96 -0.52 -6.52 4.70
N LYS A 97 -1.27 -6.51 5.82
CA LYS A 97 -1.49 -7.72 6.63
C LYS A 97 -2.37 -8.72 5.89
N THR A 98 -3.47 -8.26 5.30
CA THR A 98 -4.37 -9.10 4.50
C THR A 98 -3.66 -9.68 3.28
N ALA A 99 -2.86 -8.88 2.56
CA ALA A 99 -2.06 -9.36 1.43
C ALA A 99 -1.07 -10.47 1.83
N THR A 100 -0.38 -10.29 2.95
CA THR A 100 0.53 -11.32 3.48
C THR A 100 -0.22 -12.61 3.80
N ALA A 101 -1.41 -12.51 4.39
CA ALA A 101 -2.24 -13.68 4.72
C ALA A 101 -2.72 -14.41 3.47
N VAL A 102 -3.22 -13.69 2.47
CA VAL A 102 -3.68 -14.26 1.19
C VAL A 102 -2.52 -14.93 0.43
N ILE A 103 -1.35 -14.30 0.40
CA ILE A 103 -0.14 -14.90 -0.21
C ILE A 103 0.26 -16.18 0.53
N ALA A 104 0.23 -16.19 1.86
CA ALA A 104 0.55 -17.38 2.65
C ALA A 104 -0.46 -18.52 2.40
N ALA A 105 -1.76 -18.19 2.36
CA ALA A 105 -2.83 -19.14 2.05
C ALA A 105 -2.65 -19.73 0.65
N HIS A 106 -2.41 -18.89 -0.36
CA HIS A 106 -2.19 -19.32 -1.74
C HIS A 106 -0.98 -20.26 -1.88
N LYS A 107 0.15 -19.93 -1.23
CA LYS A 107 1.35 -20.79 -1.21
C LYS A 107 1.11 -22.14 -0.51
N ALA A 108 0.22 -22.17 0.47
CA ALA A 108 -0.18 -23.39 1.17
C ALA A 108 -1.32 -24.15 0.48
N ARG A 109 -1.74 -23.74 -0.73
CA ARG A 109 -2.88 -24.30 -1.47
C ARG A 109 -4.20 -24.27 -0.69
N MET A 110 -4.39 -23.22 0.10
CA MET A 110 -5.64 -22.92 0.80
C MET A 110 -6.46 -21.93 -0.02
N ASP A 111 -7.76 -22.21 -0.17
CA ASP A 111 -8.67 -21.31 -0.86
C ASP A 111 -9.07 -20.15 0.08
N LEU A 112 -8.47 -18.98 -0.14
CA LEU A 112 -8.78 -17.76 0.58
C LEU A 112 -8.84 -16.59 -0.42
N PRO A 113 -10.02 -16.31 -1.00
CA PRO A 113 -10.18 -15.19 -1.91
C PRO A 113 -10.00 -13.87 -1.18
N TRP A 114 -9.52 -12.86 -1.91
CA TRP A 114 -9.21 -11.53 -1.36
C TRP A 114 -10.39 -10.92 -0.61
N GLN A 115 -11.60 -11.00 -1.16
CA GLN A 115 -12.82 -10.42 -0.59
C GLN A 115 -13.13 -11.03 0.78
N THR A 116 -12.95 -12.35 0.93
CA THR A 116 -13.14 -13.04 2.21
C THR A 116 -12.07 -12.61 3.21
N ALA A 117 -10.81 -12.55 2.81
CA ALA A 117 -9.72 -12.10 3.69
C ALA A 117 -9.91 -10.65 4.15
N ALA A 118 -10.36 -9.76 3.25
CA ALA A 118 -10.69 -8.39 3.55
C ALA A 118 -11.87 -8.28 4.52
N ALA A 119 -12.95 -9.06 4.31
CA ALA A 119 -14.09 -9.09 5.21
C ALA A 119 -13.70 -9.55 6.64
N ILE A 120 -12.82 -10.55 6.75
CA ILE A 120 -12.32 -11.03 8.05
C ILE A 120 -11.49 -9.95 8.76
N ASP A 121 -10.62 -9.26 8.03
CA ASP A 121 -9.81 -8.16 8.57
C ASP A 121 -10.69 -6.98 9.03
N LEU A 122 -11.69 -6.60 8.24
CA LEU A 122 -12.67 -5.56 8.59
C LEU A 122 -13.56 -5.96 9.77
N ALA A 123 -13.80 -7.25 9.98
CA ALA A 123 -14.48 -7.76 11.17
C ALA A 123 -13.59 -7.72 12.45
N GLY A 124 -12.36 -7.20 12.35
CA GLY A 124 -11.43 -7.09 13.47
C GLY A 124 -10.76 -8.41 13.86
N ARG A 125 -10.80 -9.42 12.98
CA ARG A 125 -10.15 -10.72 13.19
C ARG A 125 -8.75 -10.72 12.58
N ASP A 126 -7.82 -11.43 13.20
CA ASP A 126 -6.47 -11.61 12.64
C ASP A 126 -6.46 -12.70 11.58
N VAL A 127 -6.69 -12.31 10.31
CA VAL A 127 -6.65 -13.23 9.18
C VAL A 127 -5.27 -13.88 9.00
N LEU A 128 -4.19 -13.16 9.32
CA LEU A 128 -2.83 -13.67 9.15
C LEU A 128 -2.51 -14.77 10.18
N ASP A 129 -2.93 -14.57 11.43
CA ASP A 129 -2.74 -15.57 12.49
C ASP A 129 -3.55 -16.85 12.23
N ALA A 130 -4.79 -16.69 11.75
CA ALA A 130 -5.63 -17.81 11.35
C ALA A 130 -4.97 -18.64 10.24
N VAL A 131 -4.49 -17.99 9.16
CA VAL A 131 -3.79 -18.69 8.07
C VAL A 131 -2.51 -19.36 8.58
N LYS A 132 -1.69 -18.68 9.39
CA LYS A 132 -0.45 -19.27 9.94
C LYS A 132 -0.72 -20.55 10.72
N THR A 133 -1.75 -20.54 11.56
CA THR A 133 -2.13 -21.71 12.38
C THR A 133 -2.60 -22.87 11.52
N SER A 134 -3.31 -22.59 10.42
CA SER A 134 -3.75 -23.62 9.48
C SER A 134 -2.61 -24.18 8.61
N VAL A 135 -1.62 -23.37 8.23
CA VAL A 135 -0.49 -23.80 7.39
C VAL A 135 0.59 -24.52 8.17
N ASN A 136 0.85 -24.09 9.41
CA ASN A 136 1.85 -24.70 10.29
C ASN A 136 1.20 -25.15 11.61
N PRO A 137 0.50 -26.30 11.60
CA PRO A 137 -0.20 -26.77 12.79
C PRO A 137 0.79 -27.06 13.90
N LYS A 138 0.48 -26.59 15.12
CA LYS A 138 1.27 -26.90 16.30
C LYS A 138 1.08 -28.37 16.66
N VAL A 139 2.15 -29.16 16.64
CA VAL A 139 2.14 -30.50 17.21
C VAL A 139 2.10 -30.35 18.73
N ILE A 140 0.96 -30.69 19.33
CA ILE A 140 0.88 -30.83 20.79
C ILE A 140 1.36 -32.23 21.10
N ASP A 141 2.53 -32.35 21.71
CA ASP A 141 3.02 -33.64 22.21
C ASP A 141 2.02 -34.18 23.22
N ARG A 142 1.45 -35.34 22.90
CA ARG A 142 0.54 -36.02 23.81
C ARG A 142 1.36 -36.43 25.04
N PRO A 143 0.90 -36.16 26.27
CA PRO A 143 1.57 -36.66 27.45
C PRO A 143 1.61 -38.19 27.40
N ASP A 144 2.79 -38.75 27.66
CA ASP A 144 3.03 -40.19 27.66
C ASP A 144 2.15 -40.85 28.74
N PRO A 145 1.23 -41.76 28.39
CA PRO A 145 0.36 -42.42 29.35
C PRO A 145 1.12 -43.29 30.37
N SER A 146 2.41 -43.60 30.13
CA SER A 146 3.25 -44.36 31.06
C SER A 146 3.94 -43.50 32.13
N LYS A 147 3.96 -42.16 31.98
CA LYS A 147 4.50 -41.21 32.99
C LYS A 147 3.51 -40.87 34.11
N GLY A 148 2.35 -41.53 34.14
CA GLY A 148 1.35 -41.42 35.20
C GLY A 148 1.37 -42.64 36.12
N ARG A 149 2.42 -42.78 36.94
CA ARG A 149 2.42 -43.59 38.18
C ARG A 149 3.37 -42.96 39.19
#